data_AF-A0A068TL05-F1
#
_entry.id   AF-A0A068TL05-F1
#
_cell.length_a   1.000
_cell.length_b   1.000
_cell.length_c   1.000
_cell.angle_alpha   90.00
_cell.angle_beta   90.00
_cell.angle_gamma   90.00
#
_symmetry.space_group_name_H-M   'P 1'
#
loop_
_entity.id
_entity.type
_entity.pdbx_description
1 polymer ?
#
loop_
_entity_poly.entity_id
_entity_poly.type
_entity_poly.pdbx_seq_one_letter_code
_entity_poly.pdbx_strand_id
1 'polypeptide(L)'
;MNLVDRLVDKTNEKIESATDVLKAILKPVVDEVEEIPWPPRDPETLKLMEKELKQREQEGHLDEGFLSEVTAQLRQAKEDGDKPGLEAMLQKVLQLYASRILSKRSYSTKGNEVLRDEQFLETIIKAPEGEWNKMLIDGMTVGKGEISPEELDNVIKKRIERTLIRTEAGSYQQRVLVEYLKGIQSRSDEIVQLLQG
;
A
#
# COMPACT_ATOMS: atom_id res chain seq x y z
N MET A 1 1.98 27.55 -32.34
CA MET A 1 1.64 27.21 -30.94
C MET A 1 2.94 27.13 -30.18
N ASN A 2 3.18 28.12 -29.31
CA ASN A 2 4.47 28.35 -28.66
C ASN A 2 4.60 27.47 -27.42
N LEU A 3 5.85 27.18 -27.01
CA LEU A 3 6.17 26.47 -25.77
C LEU A 3 5.54 27.12 -24.52
N VAL A 4 5.28 28.42 -24.60
CA VAL A 4 4.59 29.23 -23.60
C VAL A 4 3.12 28.86 -23.47
N ASP A 5 2.43 28.52 -24.56
CA ASP A 5 1.01 28.14 -24.54
C ASP A 5 0.80 26.82 -23.77
N ARG A 6 1.70 25.83 -23.94
CA ARG A 6 1.67 24.58 -23.14
C ARG A 6 2.00 24.79 -21.67
N LEU A 7 2.83 25.77 -21.35
CA LEU A 7 3.17 26.13 -19.97
C LEU A 7 2.00 26.83 -19.29
N VAL A 8 1.30 27.72 -20.00
CA VAL A 8 0.10 28.40 -19.51
C VAL A 8 -1.07 27.43 -19.36
N ASP A 9 -1.27 26.49 -20.29
CA ASP A 9 -2.29 25.44 -20.15
C ASP A 9 -2.03 24.55 -18.92
N LYS A 10 -0.76 24.18 -18.67
CA LYS A 10 -0.34 23.50 -17.42
C LYS A 10 -0.54 24.33 -16.14
N THR A 11 -0.65 25.65 -16.26
CA THR A 11 -0.81 26.56 -15.12
C THR A 11 -2.28 26.94 -14.89
N ASN A 12 -3.14 26.73 -15.90
CA ASN A 12 -4.59 26.97 -15.84
C ASN A 12 -5.39 25.75 -15.37
N GLU A 13 -4.80 24.55 -15.34
CA GLU A 13 -5.33 23.45 -14.56
C GLU A 13 -5.21 23.83 -13.08
N LYS A 14 -6.34 23.89 -12.35
CA LYS A 14 -6.32 24.11 -10.89
C LYS A 14 -5.35 23.11 -10.28
N ILE A 15 -4.31 23.61 -9.61
CA ILE A 15 -3.39 22.77 -8.84
C ILE A 15 -4.24 22.08 -7.76
N GLU A 16 -4.55 20.80 -7.97
CA GLU A 16 -5.27 20.02 -6.96
C GLU A 16 -4.39 19.88 -5.72
N SER A 17 -4.97 20.17 -4.56
CA SER A 17 -4.25 19.97 -3.30
C SER A 17 -4.18 18.49 -2.95
N ALA A 18 -3.20 18.09 -2.14
CA ALA A 18 -3.12 16.73 -1.59
C ALA A 18 -4.42 16.30 -0.88
N THR A 19 -5.13 17.25 -0.26
CA THR A 19 -6.42 17.02 0.38
C THR A 19 -7.53 16.74 -0.64
N ASP A 20 -7.55 17.44 -1.77
CA ASP A 20 -8.54 17.19 -2.83
C ASP A 20 -8.33 15.81 -3.47
N VAL A 21 -7.06 15.46 -3.69
CA VAL A 21 -6.64 14.13 -4.17
C VAL A 21 -7.08 13.04 -3.20
N LEU A 22 -6.81 13.22 -1.90
CA LEU A 22 -7.22 12.28 -0.86
C LEU A 22 -8.74 12.11 -0.80
N LYS A 23 -9.49 13.21 -0.84
CA LYS A 23 -10.97 13.17 -0.83
C LYS A 23 -11.52 12.40 -2.01
N ALA A 24 -10.95 12.59 -3.20
CA ALA A 24 -11.39 11.85 -4.37
C ALA A 24 -11.12 10.35 -4.26
N ILE A 25 -9.96 9.95 -3.73
CA ILE A 25 -9.64 8.54 -3.45
C ILE A 25 -10.63 7.94 -2.44
N LEU A 26 -11.02 8.70 -1.42
CA LEU A 26 -11.94 8.25 -0.36
C LEU A 26 -13.42 8.35 -0.74
N LYS A 27 -13.75 9.08 -1.81
CA LYS A 27 -15.14 9.31 -2.24
C LYS A 27 -15.98 8.04 -2.36
N PRO A 28 -15.49 6.93 -2.93
CA PRO A 28 -16.26 5.68 -3.01
C PRO A 28 -16.72 5.15 -1.64
N VAL A 29 -15.97 5.45 -0.56
CA VAL A 29 -16.31 5.00 0.79
C VAL A 29 -17.34 5.91 1.46
N VAL A 30 -17.36 7.19 1.09
CA VAL A 30 -18.22 8.22 1.71
C VAL A 30 -19.60 8.29 1.05
N ASP A 31 -19.69 7.95 -0.25
CA ASP A 31 -20.93 8.08 -1.02
C ASP A 31 -21.92 6.91 -0.83
N GLU A 32 -21.53 5.79 -0.18
CA GLU A 32 -22.30 4.54 -0.23
C GLU A 32 -23.23 4.24 0.97
N VAL A 33 -23.19 4.93 2.12
CA VAL A 33 -24.01 4.52 3.30
C VAL A 33 -24.29 5.64 4.33
N GLU A 34 -25.46 5.62 4.99
CA GLU A 34 -25.78 6.45 6.19
C GLU A 34 -24.83 6.17 7.37
N GLU A 35 -24.33 4.94 7.49
CA GLU A 35 -23.29 4.53 8.44
C GLU A 35 -22.09 3.98 7.67
N ILE A 36 -20.96 4.67 7.72
CA ILE A 36 -19.80 4.27 6.92
C ILE A 36 -19.04 3.16 7.66
N PRO A 37 -18.95 1.92 7.12
CA PRO A 37 -18.18 0.85 7.74
C PRO A 37 -16.69 1.11 7.55
N TRP A 38 -15.96 1.29 8.65
CA TRP A 38 -14.51 1.54 8.66
C TRP A 38 -13.74 0.38 9.31
N PRO A 39 -12.63 -0.10 8.70
CA PRO A 39 -12.12 0.24 7.36
C PRO A 39 -13.04 -0.25 6.24
N PRO A 40 -12.93 0.32 5.02
CA PRO A 40 -13.61 -0.22 3.84
C PRO A 40 -13.14 -1.65 3.58
N ARG A 41 -14.09 -2.57 3.56
CA ARG A 41 -13.87 -4.01 3.30
C ARG A 41 -14.62 -4.50 2.06
N ASP A 42 -15.54 -3.70 1.53
CA ASP A 42 -16.27 -4.07 0.34
C ASP A 42 -15.33 -4.14 -0.87
N PRO A 43 -15.29 -5.28 -1.59
CA PRO A 43 -14.40 -5.46 -2.73
C PRO A 43 -14.64 -4.47 -3.88
N GLU A 44 -15.88 -4.02 -4.11
CA GLU A 44 -16.20 -3.07 -5.17
C GLU A 44 -15.72 -1.66 -4.79
N THR A 45 -15.95 -1.23 -3.55
CA THR A 45 -15.40 0.03 -3.03
C THR A 45 -13.87 0.05 -3.15
N LEU A 46 -13.19 -1.04 -2.77
CA LEU A 46 -11.72 -1.13 -2.87
C LEU A 46 -11.23 -1.06 -4.32
N LYS A 47 -11.91 -1.72 -5.28
CA LYS A 47 -11.58 -1.61 -6.71
C LYS A 47 -11.74 -0.18 -7.23
N LEU A 48 -12.76 0.56 -6.78
CA LEU A 48 -12.95 1.95 -7.14
C LEU A 48 -11.82 2.83 -6.59
N MET A 49 -11.43 2.63 -5.32
CA MET A 49 -10.28 3.33 -4.71
C MET A 49 -8.97 3.03 -5.45
N GLU A 50 -8.71 1.77 -5.80
CA GLU A 50 -7.53 1.37 -6.58
C GLU A 50 -7.50 2.00 -7.97
N LYS A 51 -8.66 2.07 -8.62
CA LYS A 51 -8.81 2.72 -9.93
C LYS A 51 -8.51 4.21 -9.84
N GLU A 52 -9.04 4.89 -8.82
CA GLU A 52 -8.76 6.30 -8.58
C GLU A 52 -7.27 6.53 -8.30
N LEU A 53 -6.68 5.76 -7.36
CA LEU A 53 -5.24 5.83 -7.08
C LEU A 53 -4.38 5.63 -8.33
N LYS A 54 -4.75 4.68 -9.19
CA LYS A 54 -4.06 4.45 -10.47
C LYS A 54 -4.12 5.67 -11.38
N GLN A 55 -5.27 6.32 -11.46
CA GLN A 55 -5.43 7.54 -12.25
C GLN A 55 -4.56 8.68 -11.68
N ARG A 56 -4.66 8.94 -10.37
CA ARG A 56 -3.87 9.99 -9.69
C ARG A 56 -2.37 9.81 -9.83
N GLU A 57 -1.93 8.56 -9.81
CA GLU A 57 -0.52 8.23 -10.05
C GLU A 57 -0.07 8.61 -11.47
N GLN A 58 -0.90 8.32 -12.48
CA GLN A 58 -0.58 8.64 -13.88
C GLN A 58 -0.55 10.14 -14.14
N GLU A 59 -1.37 10.90 -13.42
CA GLU A 59 -1.42 12.36 -13.45
C GLU A 59 -0.28 13.01 -12.64
N GLY A 60 0.45 12.22 -11.83
CA GLY A 60 1.57 12.71 -11.02
C GLY A 60 1.15 13.33 -9.69
N HIS A 61 -0.09 13.11 -9.24
CA HIS A 61 -0.64 13.68 -8.00
C HIS A 61 -0.29 12.88 -6.73
N LEU A 62 0.29 11.68 -6.86
CA LEU A 62 0.74 10.87 -5.72
C LEU A 62 2.24 11.09 -5.44
N ASP A 63 2.62 12.36 -5.30
CA ASP A 63 4.00 12.77 -5.05
C ASP A 63 4.36 12.79 -3.55
N GLU A 64 5.58 13.22 -3.24
CA GLU A 64 6.05 13.35 -1.85
C GLU A 64 5.20 14.33 -1.04
N GLY A 65 4.63 15.37 -1.67
CA GLY A 65 3.72 16.30 -1.02
C GLY A 65 2.46 15.59 -0.55
N PHE A 66 1.82 14.83 -1.43
CA PHE A 66 0.67 14.00 -1.09
C PHE A 66 0.98 13.00 0.03
N LEU A 67 2.08 12.25 -0.07
CA LEU A 67 2.44 11.26 0.94
C LEU A 67 2.75 11.91 2.29
N SER A 68 3.39 13.07 2.29
CA SER A 68 3.67 13.82 3.52
C SER A 68 2.39 14.26 4.24
N GLU A 69 1.41 14.75 3.49
CA GLU A 69 0.11 15.19 3.99
C GLU A 69 -0.67 14.02 4.59
N VAL A 70 -0.83 12.93 3.83
CA VAL A 70 -1.56 11.73 4.30
C VAL A 70 -0.89 11.12 5.53
N THR A 71 0.45 11.07 5.56
CA THR A 71 1.21 10.56 6.71
C THR A 71 1.05 11.45 7.93
N ALA A 72 1.07 12.78 7.76
CA ALA A 72 0.85 13.73 8.84
C ALA A 72 -0.57 13.61 9.42
N GLN A 73 -1.59 13.54 8.57
CA GLN A 73 -2.98 13.33 8.99
C GLN A 73 -3.15 11.99 9.72
N LEU A 74 -2.49 10.91 9.25
CA LEU A 74 -2.56 9.60 9.90
C LEU A 74 -1.94 9.66 11.29
N ARG A 75 -0.78 10.31 11.42
CA ARG A 75 -0.11 10.48 12.71
C ARG A 75 -1.00 11.28 13.68
N GLN A 76 -1.60 12.37 13.21
CA GLN A 76 -2.51 13.17 14.02
C GLN A 76 -3.73 12.36 14.46
N ALA A 77 -4.36 11.60 13.55
CA ALA A 77 -5.50 10.75 13.89
C ALA A 77 -5.15 9.69 14.96
N LYS A 78 -3.93 9.14 14.92
CA LYS A 78 -3.42 8.22 15.94
C LYS A 78 -3.16 8.89 17.29
N GLU A 79 -2.61 10.10 17.28
CA GLU A 79 -2.32 10.87 18.50
C GLU A 79 -3.60 11.37 19.19
N ASP A 80 -4.59 11.82 18.40
CA ASP A 80 -5.87 12.31 18.91
C ASP A 80 -6.73 11.17 19.48
N GLY A 81 -6.63 9.95 18.92
CA GLY A 81 -7.33 8.74 19.39
C GLY A 81 -8.86 8.79 19.30
N ASP A 82 -9.42 9.90 18.81
CA ASP A 82 -10.84 10.22 18.76
C ASP A 82 -11.51 9.83 17.42
N LYS A 83 -10.70 9.51 16.40
CA LYS A 83 -11.15 9.25 15.02
C LYS A 83 -10.58 7.94 14.47
N PRO A 84 -10.92 6.77 15.06
CA PRO A 84 -10.45 5.47 14.58
C PRO A 84 -10.86 5.19 13.12
N GLY A 85 -11.99 5.74 12.66
CA GLY A 85 -12.42 5.62 11.26
C GLY A 85 -11.49 6.35 10.28
N LEU A 86 -11.02 7.55 10.62
CA LEU A 86 -10.09 8.32 9.79
C LEU A 86 -8.71 7.67 9.75
N GLU A 87 -8.23 7.18 10.89
CA GLU A 87 -6.99 6.39 10.93
C GLU A 87 -7.06 5.20 9.96
N ALA A 88 -8.13 4.42 10.04
CA ALA A 88 -8.34 3.24 9.20
C ALA A 88 -8.41 3.58 7.71
N MET A 89 -9.05 4.71 7.34
CA MET A 89 -9.08 5.24 5.98
C MET A 89 -7.69 5.58 5.45
N LEU A 90 -6.96 6.42 6.19
CA LEU A 90 -5.66 6.93 5.76
C LEU A 90 -4.66 5.78 5.64
N GLN A 91 -4.70 4.85 6.59
CA GLN A 91 -3.92 3.62 6.51
C GLN A 91 -4.28 2.80 5.27
N LYS A 92 -5.58 2.66 4.94
CA LYS A 92 -6.00 1.95 3.72
C LYS A 92 -5.45 2.60 2.46
N VAL A 93 -5.51 3.93 2.34
CA VAL A 93 -4.97 4.67 1.19
C VAL A 93 -3.47 4.40 1.02
N LEU A 94 -2.68 4.48 2.10
CA LEU A 94 -1.25 4.21 2.05
C LEU A 94 -0.94 2.74 1.72
N GLN A 95 -1.75 1.79 2.19
CA GLN A 95 -1.61 0.37 1.85
C GLN A 95 -1.88 0.10 0.37
N LEU A 96 -2.94 0.67 -0.20
CA LEU A 96 -3.26 0.55 -1.62
C LEU A 96 -2.16 1.18 -2.48
N TYR A 97 -1.66 2.35 -2.07
CA TYR A 97 -0.50 2.98 -2.70
C TYR A 97 0.73 2.04 -2.67
N ALA A 98 1.09 1.51 -1.49
CA ALA A 98 2.26 0.66 -1.34
C ALA A 98 2.16 -0.65 -2.15
N SER A 99 1.01 -1.34 -2.06
CA SER A 99 0.69 -2.53 -2.87
C SER A 99 0.91 -2.25 -4.35
N ARG A 100 0.39 -1.13 -4.84
CA ARG A 100 0.50 -0.71 -6.24
C ARG A 100 1.95 -0.48 -6.66
N ILE A 101 2.69 0.34 -5.91
CA ILE A 101 4.09 0.68 -6.25
C ILE A 101 4.98 -0.56 -6.20
N LEU A 102 4.84 -1.40 -5.16
CA LEU A 102 5.62 -2.62 -5.01
C LEU A 102 5.28 -3.63 -6.12
N SER A 103 4.03 -3.71 -6.56
CA SER A 103 3.58 -4.65 -7.61
C SER A 103 4.05 -4.30 -9.02
N LYS A 104 4.55 -3.07 -9.26
CA LYS A 104 5.07 -2.67 -10.58
C LYS A 104 6.28 -3.48 -11.04
N ARG A 105 7.02 -4.07 -10.11
CA ARG A 105 8.21 -4.87 -10.41
C ARG A 105 8.06 -6.25 -9.80
N SER A 106 8.26 -7.24 -10.65
CA SER A 106 8.36 -8.63 -10.23
C SER A 106 9.83 -9.02 -10.04
N TYR A 107 10.09 -9.78 -8.98
CA TYR A 107 11.36 -10.44 -8.68
C TYR A 107 11.18 -11.97 -8.57
N SER A 108 9.97 -12.49 -8.84
CA SER A 108 9.66 -13.92 -8.72
C SER A 108 10.31 -14.80 -9.79
N THR A 109 11.07 -14.24 -10.72
CA THR A 109 11.76 -15.00 -11.77
C THR A 109 13.23 -14.60 -11.86
N LYS A 110 14.13 -15.60 -11.90
CA LYS A 110 15.54 -15.43 -12.18
C LYS A 110 15.93 -16.30 -13.38
N GLY A 111 16.04 -15.68 -14.55
CA GLY A 111 16.16 -16.43 -15.80
C GLY A 111 14.87 -17.22 -16.06
N ASN A 112 14.98 -18.55 -16.20
CA ASN A 112 13.82 -19.43 -16.38
C ASN A 112 13.30 -20.04 -15.06
N GLU A 113 13.90 -19.73 -13.92
CA GLU A 113 13.50 -20.28 -12.63
C GLU A 113 12.53 -19.35 -11.90
N VAL A 114 11.47 -19.92 -11.34
CA VAL A 114 10.52 -19.23 -10.47
C VAL A 114 11.02 -19.33 -9.03
N LEU A 115 11.28 -18.17 -8.40
CA LEU A 115 11.61 -18.04 -6.99
C LEU A 115 10.31 -18.07 -6.20
N ARG A 116 10.02 -19.19 -5.53
CA ARG A 116 8.71 -19.44 -4.89
C ARG A 116 8.45 -18.52 -3.70
N ASP A 117 9.47 -18.21 -2.92
CA ASP A 117 9.44 -17.24 -1.82
C ASP A 117 9.06 -15.83 -2.31
N GLU A 118 9.70 -15.36 -3.39
CA GLU A 118 9.37 -14.07 -4.03
C GLU A 118 7.99 -14.10 -4.67
N GLN A 119 7.59 -15.20 -5.31
CA GLN A 119 6.25 -15.36 -5.87
C GLN A 119 5.18 -15.29 -4.78
N PHE A 120 5.42 -15.94 -3.64
CA PHE A 120 4.52 -15.91 -2.50
C PHE A 120 4.39 -14.50 -1.93
N LEU A 121 5.53 -13.82 -1.68
CA LEU A 121 5.54 -12.42 -1.24
C LEU A 121 4.79 -11.51 -2.23
N GLU A 122 5.01 -11.66 -3.53
CA GLU A 122 4.28 -10.89 -4.55
C GLU A 122 2.77 -11.14 -4.54
N THR A 123 2.36 -12.37 -4.25
CA THR A 123 0.94 -12.73 -4.15
C THR A 123 0.32 -12.01 -2.95
N ILE A 124 1.00 -11.99 -1.80
CA ILE A 124 0.56 -11.25 -0.60
C ILE A 124 0.51 -9.74 -0.88
N ILE A 125 1.55 -9.18 -1.52
CA ILE A 125 1.61 -7.73 -1.85
C ILE A 125 0.40 -7.32 -2.70
N LYS A 126 -0.03 -8.16 -3.65
CA LYS A 126 -1.17 -7.89 -4.55
C LYS A 126 -2.53 -8.16 -3.92
N ALA A 127 -2.58 -8.86 -2.80
CA ALA A 127 -3.83 -9.25 -2.18
C ALA A 127 -4.37 -8.16 -1.25
N PRO A 128 -5.70 -8.07 -1.08
CA PRO A 128 -6.31 -7.23 -0.06
C PRO A 128 -5.78 -7.61 1.33
N GLU A 129 -5.52 -6.59 2.15
CA GLU A 129 -4.99 -6.78 3.52
C GLU A 129 -5.84 -7.74 4.38
N GLY A 130 -7.17 -7.74 4.19
CA GLY A 130 -8.08 -8.62 4.92
C GLY A 130 -7.86 -10.11 4.63
N GLU A 131 -7.21 -10.44 3.52
CA GLU A 131 -6.90 -11.82 3.12
C GLU A 131 -5.52 -12.29 3.60
N TRP A 132 -4.66 -11.37 4.07
CA TRP A 132 -3.27 -11.70 4.40
C TRP A 132 -3.16 -12.82 5.42
N ASN A 133 -3.98 -12.82 6.48
CA ASN A 133 -3.88 -13.84 7.52
C ASN A 133 -4.13 -15.24 6.95
N LYS A 134 -5.17 -15.38 6.12
CA LYS A 134 -5.47 -16.64 5.44
C LYS A 134 -4.33 -17.03 4.50
N MET A 135 -3.83 -16.11 3.68
CA MET A 135 -2.74 -16.40 2.74
C MET A 135 -1.43 -16.77 3.44
N LEU A 136 -1.11 -16.09 4.54
CA LEU A 136 0.05 -16.37 5.37
C LEU A 136 -0.06 -17.76 6.00
N ILE A 137 -1.21 -18.11 6.58
CA ILE A 137 -1.45 -19.45 7.13
C ILE A 137 -1.33 -20.51 6.03
N ASP A 138 -2.09 -20.36 4.94
CA ASP A 138 -2.18 -21.37 3.86
C ASP A 138 -0.85 -21.52 3.10
N GLY A 139 -0.08 -20.45 2.96
CA GLY A 139 1.17 -20.44 2.22
C GLY A 139 2.41 -20.81 3.03
N MET A 140 2.38 -20.62 4.36
CA MET A 140 3.49 -20.98 5.23
C MET A 140 3.42 -22.42 5.75
N THR A 141 4.58 -23.00 6.06
CA THR A 141 4.67 -24.39 6.59
C THR A 141 3.88 -24.60 7.89
N VAL A 142 3.66 -23.56 8.69
CA VAL A 142 2.80 -23.61 9.90
C VAL A 142 1.34 -23.99 9.59
N GLY A 143 0.83 -23.69 8.40
CA GLY A 143 -0.49 -24.09 7.92
C GLY A 143 -0.44 -25.14 6.81
N LYS A 144 0.65 -25.91 6.70
CA LYS A 144 0.90 -26.93 5.65
C LYS A 144 1.17 -26.36 4.25
N GLY A 145 1.54 -25.08 4.16
CA GLY A 145 2.06 -24.47 2.94
C GLY A 145 3.51 -24.87 2.63
N GLU A 146 4.06 -24.30 1.57
CA GLU A 146 5.39 -24.64 1.06
C GLU A 146 6.52 -23.73 1.59
N ILE A 147 6.19 -22.53 2.06
CA ILE A 147 7.21 -21.52 2.42
C ILE A 147 7.45 -21.53 3.93
N SER A 148 8.70 -21.68 4.37
CA SER A 148 9.00 -21.55 5.80
C SER A 148 8.90 -20.08 6.25
N PRO A 149 8.61 -19.81 7.54
CA PRO A 149 8.65 -18.46 8.08
C PRO A 149 10.00 -17.75 7.85
N GLU A 150 11.11 -18.48 7.94
CA GLU A 150 12.45 -17.96 7.69
C GLU A 150 12.67 -17.57 6.22
N GLU A 151 12.17 -18.37 5.26
CA GLU A 151 12.21 -18.01 3.84
C GLU A 151 11.41 -16.73 3.56
N LEU A 152 10.21 -16.61 4.15
CA LEU A 152 9.38 -15.42 4.01
C LEU A 152 10.06 -14.18 4.62
N ASP A 153 10.61 -14.29 5.82
CA ASP A 153 11.36 -13.21 6.49
C ASP A 153 12.56 -12.75 5.66
N ASN A 154 13.35 -13.70 5.15
CA ASN A 154 14.51 -13.41 4.31
C ASN A 154 14.14 -12.69 3.00
N VAL A 155 13.05 -13.10 2.33
CA VAL A 155 12.61 -12.44 1.10
C VAL A 155 12.04 -11.04 1.36
N ILE A 156 11.33 -10.85 2.48
CA ILE A 156 10.86 -9.53 2.91
C ILE A 156 12.05 -8.59 3.18
N LYS A 157 13.08 -9.05 3.92
CA LYS A 157 14.31 -8.28 4.18
C LYS A 157 15.00 -7.85 2.88
N LYS A 158 15.17 -8.77 1.93
CA LYS A 158 15.70 -8.45 0.59
C LYS A 158 14.84 -7.41 -0.14
N ARG A 159 13.51 -7.50 -0.04
CA ARG A 159 12.57 -6.53 -0.65
C ARG A 159 12.70 -5.15 -0.02
N ILE A 160 12.88 -5.08 1.31
CA ILE A 160 13.15 -3.83 2.04
C ILE A 160 14.47 -3.21 1.58
N GLU A 161 15.57 -3.97 1.54
CA GLU A 161 16.88 -3.49 1.08
C GLU A 161 16.81 -2.92 -0.34
N ARG A 162 16.16 -3.63 -1.26
CA ARG A 162 15.95 -3.14 -2.64
C ARG A 162 15.11 -1.86 -2.67
N THR A 163 14.12 -1.73 -1.78
CA THR A 163 13.30 -0.52 -1.66
C THR A 163 14.15 0.65 -1.20
N LEU A 164 14.98 0.45 -0.18
CA LEU A 164 15.89 1.47 0.35
C LEU A 164 16.87 2.00 -0.71
N ILE A 165 17.45 1.12 -1.53
CA ILE A 165 18.42 1.49 -2.58
C ILE A 165 17.75 2.24 -3.75
N ARG A 166 16.46 1.99 -4.00
CA ARG A 166 15.74 2.48 -5.19
C ARG A 166 14.89 3.72 -4.94
N THR A 167 14.78 4.15 -3.69
CA THR A 167 13.99 5.32 -3.30
C THR A 167 14.91 6.36 -2.68
N GLU A 168 14.49 7.63 -2.70
CA GLU A 168 15.25 8.69 -2.05
C GLU A 168 15.30 8.45 -0.54
N ALA A 169 16.51 8.52 0.03
CA ALA A 169 16.72 8.26 1.45
C ALA A 169 15.91 9.23 2.31
N GLY A 170 15.08 8.70 3.20
CA GLY A 170 14.25 9.48 4.11
C GLY A 170 12.94 10.00 3.53
N SER A 171 12.68 9.78 2.24
CA SER A 171 11.40 10.12 1.57
C SER A 171 10.19 9.43 2.21
N TYR A 172 9.01 10.04 2.09
CA TYR A 172 7.77 9.44 2.54
C TYR A 172 7.44 8.19 1.73
N GLN A 173 7.71 8.20 0.42
CA GLN A 173 7.58 6.98 -0.38
C GLN A 173 8.43 5.84 0.19
N GLN A 174 9.71 6.07 0.50
CA GLN A 174 10.55 5.05 1.10
C GLN A 174 9.95 4.50 2.40
N ARG A 175 9.50 5.38 3.30
CA ARG A 175 8.92 5.00 4.59
C ARG A 175 7.65 4.15 4.42
N VAL A 176 6.70 4.62 3.62
CA VAL A 176 5.41 3.94 3.40
C VAL A 176 5.62 2.54 2.82
N LEU A 177 6.51 2.39 1.84
CA LEU A 177 6.79 1.08 1.24
C LEU A 177 7.48 0.12 2.22
N VAL A 178 8.40 0.62 3.05
CA VAL A 178 9.09 -0.19 4.07
C VAL A 178 8.13 -0.59 5.19
N GLU A 179 7.28 0.32 5.66
CA GLU A 179 6.26 0.03 6.68
C GLU A 179 5.25 -1.01 6.20
N TYR A 180 4.82 -0.94 4.93
CA TYR A 180 3.96 -1.96 4.34
C TYR A 180 4.59 -3.36 4.39
N LEU A 181 5.85 -3.48 3.97
CA LEU A 181 6.59 -4.75 4.00
C LEU A 181 6.80 -5.25 5.43
N LYS A 182 7.12 -4.36 6.37
CA LYS A 182 7.21 -4.70 7.80
C LYS A 182 5.86 -5.11 8.39
N GLY A 183 4.75 -4.56 7.90
CA GLY A 183 3.41 -4.98 8.30
C GLY A 183 3.11 -6.43 7.90
N ILE A 184 3.55 -6.87 6.72
CA ILE A 184 3.47 -8.28 6.29
C ILE A 184 4.35 -9.15 7.22
N GLN A 185 5.57 -8.70 7.51
CA GLN A 185 6.50 -9.40 8.41
C GLN A 185 5.91 -9.58 9.82
N SER A 186 5.42 -8.50 10.43
CA SER A 186 4.82 -8.52 11.78
C SER A 186 3.66 -9.52 11.86
N ARG A 187 2.77 -9.53 10.87
CA ARG A 187 1.65 -10.47 10.84
C ARG A 187 2.09 -11.92 10.66
N SER A 188 3.10 -12.15 9.84
CA SER A 188 3.72 -13.47 9.72
C SER A 188 4.25 -13.94 11.08
N ASP A 189 5.00 -13.08 11.77
CA ASP A 189 5.57 -13.40 13.09
C ASP A 189 4.47 -13.66 14.14
N GLU A 190 3.41 -12.85 14.17
CA GLU A 190 2.25 -13.05 15.03
C GLU A 190 1.56 -14.41 14.78
N ILE A 191 1.35 -14.78 13.52
CA ILE A 191 0.73 -16.07 13.15
C ILE A 191 1.61 -17.24 13.61
N VAL A 192 2.92 -17.14 13.38
CA VAL A 192 3.89 -18.18 13.80
C VAL A 192 3.86 -18.34 15.32
N GLN A 193 3.86 -17.25 16.07
CA GLN A 193 3.76 -17.28 17.53
C GLN A 193 2.45 -17.91 18.01
N LEU A 194 1.32 -17.61 17.37
CA LEU A 194 0.01 -18.15 17.75
C LEU A 194 -0.14 -19.65 17.43
N LEU A 195 0.47 -20.14 16.35
CA LEU A 195 0.30 -21.53 15.90
C LEU A 195 1.39 -22.49 16.41
N GLN A 196 2.56 -21.97 16.80
CA GLN A 196 3.64 -22.74 17.42
C GLN A 196 3.63 -22.67 18.95
N GLY A 197 2.65 -21.96 19.54
CA GLY A 197 2.43 -21.86 20.98
C GLY A 197 2.06 -23.18 21.64
#